data_AF-A0A5B9ME10-F1
#
_entry.id   AF-A0A5B9ME10-F1
#
_cell.length_a   1.000
_cell.length_b   1.000
_cell.length_c   1.000
_cell.angle_alpha   90.00
_cell.angle_beta   90.00
_cell.angle_gamma   90.00
#
_symmetry.space_group_name_H-M   'P 1'
#
loop_
_entity.id
_entity.type
_entity.pdbx_description
1 polymer ?
#
loop_
_entity_poly.entity_id
_entity_poly.type
_entity_poly.pdbx_seq_one_letter_code
_entity_poly.pdbx_strand_id
1 'polypeptide(L)'
;MLWDPQDRVRSALSILNATFSLNVAGTFGGAIRNNNGGSITLVTSLFDGNHSLGSDNGTAINSFGGTLTIDELTTFINHDGIAVFPA
;
A
#
# COMPACT_ATOMS: atom_id res chain seq x y z
N MET A 1 -21.95 16.43 24.26
CA MET A 1 -20.90 15.72 23.50
C MET A 1 -20.94 16.24 22.08
N LEU A 2 -19.96 17.06 21.72
CA LEU A 2 -19.80 17.55 20.35
C LEU A 2 -18.99 16.49 19.59
N TRP A 3 -19.55 15.98 18.50
CA TRP A 3 -18.83 15.14 17.56
C TRP A 3 -17.81 16.02 16.83
N ASP A 4 -16.52 15.80 17.08
CA ASP A 4 -15.45 16.36 16.25
C ASP A 4 -15.20 15.39 15.08
N PRO A 5 -15.52 15.77 13.83
CA PRO A 5 -15.23 14.95 12.66
C PRO A 5 -13.73 14.70 12.42
N GLN A 6 -12.82 15.40 13.12
CA GLN A 6 -11.37 15.25 13.00
C GLN A 6 -10.74 14.24 13.96
N ASP A 7 -11.50 13.68 14.93
CA ASP A 7 -10.99 12.72 15.92
C ASP A 7 -10.83 11.28 15.39
N ARG A 8 -10.96 11.06 14.08
CA ARG A 8 -10.55 9.79 13.48
C ARG A 8 -9.02 9.76 13.43
N VAL A 9 -8.40 9.15 14.43
CA VAL A 9 -6.98 8.77 14.35
C VAL A 9 -6.80 7.95 13.08
N ARG A 10 -6.17 8.56 12.05
CA ARG A 10 -5.77 7.84 10.85
C ARG A 10 -4.62 6.92 11.25
N SER A 11 -4.79 5.62 11.07
CA SER A 11 -3.76 4.64 11.39
C SER A 11 -2.51 4.88 10.55
N ALA A 12 -1.35 4.95 11.19
CA ALA A 12 -0.05 5.06 10.54
C ALA A 12 0.74 3.77 10.72
N LEU A 13 1.36 3.29 9.65
CA LEU A 13 2.22 2.11 9.65
C LEU A 13 3.56 2.43 8.97
N SER A 14 4.65 2.16 9.67
CA SER A 14 6.01 2.21 9.10
C SER A 14 6.52 0.80 8.89
N ILE A 15 6.98 0.51 7.68
CA ILE A 15 7.57 -0.78 7.30
C ILE A 15 9.01 -0.51 6.90
N LEU A 16 9.94 -1.13 7.62
CA LEU A 16 11.37 -0.94 7.45
C LEU A 16 12.02 -2.28 7.10
N ASN A 17 12.87 -2.29 6.07
CA ASN A 17 13.73 -3.41 5.71
C ASN A 17 12.98 -4.74 5.56
N ALA A 18 11.77 -4.68 4.98
CA ALA A 18 10.91 -5.84 4.81
C ALA A 18 10.94 -6.37 3.38
N THR A 19 10.75 -7.67 3.23
CA THR A 19 10.54 -8.31 1.93
C THR A 19 9.14 -8.88 1.85
N PHE A 20 8.39 -8.47 0.83
CA PHE A 20 7.11 -9.06 0.45
C PHE A 20 7.30 -9.78 -0.88
N SER A 21 7.09 -11.09 -0.91
CA SER A 21 7.27 -11.86 -2.14
C SER A 21 6.08 -12.78 -2.45
N LEU A 22 5.74 -12.87 -3.73
CA LEU A 22 4.77 -13.83 -4.28
C LEU A 22 3.37 -13.77 -3.62
N ASN A 23 2.99 -12.61 -3.08
CA ASN A 23 1.66 -12.43 -2.51
C ASN A 23 0.66 -12.17 -3.64
N VAL A 24 -0.40 -12.98 -3.68
CA VAL A 24 -1.46 -12.89 -4.68
C VAL A 24 -2.80 -12.63 -4.01
N ALA A 25 -3.44 -11.53 -4.38
CA ALA A 25 -4.77 -11.16 -3.90
C ALA A 25 -5.79 -11.20 -5.05
N GLY A 26 -7.06 -11.48 -4.73
CA GLY A 26 -8.14 -11.39 -5.70
C GLY A 26 -8.41 -9.96 -6.17
N THR A 27 -8.26 -8.96 -5.29
CA THR A 27 -8.46 -7.52 -5.56
C THR A 27 -7.63 -6.68 -4.57
N PHE A 28 -7.39 -5.40 -4.87
CA PHE A 28 -6.83 -4.39 -3.96
C PHE A 28 -5.36 -4.58 -3.55
N GLY A 29 -4.50 -4.93 -4.51
CA GLY A 29 -3.05 -5.04 -4.32
C GLY A 29 -2.62 -6.40 -3.78
N GLY A 30 -1.54 -6.95 -4.33
CA GLY A 30 -1.06 -8.30 -4.00
C GLY A 30 -0.45 -8.42 -2.61
N ALA A 31 0.30 -7.42 -2.16
CA ALA A 31 0.99 -7.42 -0.88
C ALA A 31 0.34 -6.54 0.18
N ILE A 32 0.00 -5.30 -0.17
CA ILE A 32 -0.51 -4.31 0.80
C ILE A 32 -1.76 -3.63 0.26
N ARG A 33 -2.80 -3.62 1.10
CA ARG A 33 -3.99 -2.80 0.93
C ARG A 33 -4.06 -1.74 2.02
N ASN A 34 -3.91 -0.47 1.63
CA ASN A 34 -4.17 0.69 2.48
C ASN A 34 -5.52 1.29 2.10
N ASN A 35 -6.48 1.28 3.02
CA ASN A 35 -7.84 1.80 2.79
C ASN A 35 -8.27 2.72 3.94
N ASN A 36 -9.33 3.50 3.70
CA ASN A 36 -9.97 4.38 4.69
C ASN A 36 -9.05 5.47 5.26
N GLY A 37 -8.10 5.97 4.46
CA GLY A 37 -7.30 7.13 4.85
C GLY A 37 -6.11 6.85 5.76
N GLY A 38 -5.67 5.59 5.87
CA GLY A 38 -4.43 5.23 6.56
C GLY A 38 -3.17 5.79 5.87
N SER A 39 -2.07 5.87 6.62
CA SER A 39 -0.77 6.29 6.11
C SER A 39 0.23 5.14 6.18
N ILE A 40 0.90 4.84 5.08
CA ILE A 40 1.98 3.85 5.02
C ILE A 40 3.28 4.54 4.61
N THR A 41 4.34 4.25 5.35
CA THR A 41 5.71 4.63 5.01
C THR A 41 6.54 3.37 4.78
N LEU A 42 7.10 3.24 3.58
CA LEU A 42 8.00 2.16 3.18
C LEU A 42 9.44 2.68 3.13
N VAL A 43 10.31 2.00 3.86
CA VAL A 43 11.74 2.33 3.93
C VAL A 43 12.55 1.09 3.60
N THR A 44 13.41 1.19 2.60
CA THR A 44 14.41 0.18 2.24
C THR A 44 13.81 -1.22 2.13
N SER A 45 12.64 -1.33 1.52
CA SER A 45 11.87 -2.59 1.44
C SER A 45 11.90 -3.19 0.04
N LEU A 46 11.69 -4.49 -0.07
CA LEU A 46 11.63 -5.21 -1.34
C LEU A 46 10.23 -5.78 -1.54
N PHE A 47 9.66 -5.52 -2.70
CA PHE A 47 8.49 -6.22 -3.21
C PHE A 47 8.96 -7.04 -4.42
N ASP A 48 8.69 -8.35 -4.45
CA ASP A 48 9.03 -9.27 -5.55
C ASP A 48 7.84 -10.15 -5.97
N GLY A 49 7.37 -10.05 -7.22
CA GLY A 49 6.33 -10.95 -7.74
C GLY A 49 4.99 -10.86 -7.03
N ASN A 50 4.60 -9.70 -6.50
CA ASN A 50 3.30 -9.52 -5.85
C ASN A 50 2.24 -9.05 -6.86
N HIS A 51 1.08 -9.70 -6.90
CA HIS A 51 0.06 -9.45 -7.93
C HIS A 51 -1.36 -9.40 -7.36
N SER A 52 -2.20 -8.56 -7.96
CA SER A 52 -3.66 -8.60 -7.79
C SER A 52 -4.32 -9.15 -9.06
N LEU A 53 -5.18 -10.16 -8.94
CA LEU A 53 -5.87 -10.79 -10.08
C LEU A 53 -7.07 -9.97 -10.60
N GLY A 54 -7.54 -9.00 -9.82
CA GLY A 54 -8.70 -8.17 -10.13
C GLY A 54 -8.39 -6.95 -10.99
N SER A 55 -9.41 -6.12 -11.24
CA SER A 55 -9.39 -4.94 -12.14
C SER A 55 -8.32 -3.89 -11.86
N ASP A 56 -7.66 -3.94 -10.69
CA ASP A 56 -6.60 -3.01 -10.29
C ASP A 56 -5.20 -3.47 -10.76
N ASN A 57 -5.14 -4.03 -11.98
CA ASN A 57 -3.95 -4.33 -12.78
C ASN A 57 -2.71 -4.79 -11.98
N GLY A 58 -2.78 -5.95 -11.31
CA GLY A 58 -1.56 -6.67 -10.90
C GLY A 58 -0.62 -5.93 -9.95
N THR A 59 -1.10 -4.91 -9.24
CA THR A 59 -0.23 -4.07 -8.43
C THR A 59 0.19 -4.72 -7.11
N ALA A 60 1.40 -4.43 -6.63
CA ALA A 60 1.86 -4.91 -5.32
C ALA A 60 1.16 -4.19 -4.16
N ILE A 61 0.82 -2.92 -4.34
CA ILE A 61 0.23 -2.06 -3.32
C ILE A 61 -0.96 -1.31 -3.91
N ASN A 62 -2.07 -1.32 -3.17
CA ASN A 62 -3.22 -0.46 -3.41
C ASN A 62 -3.36 0.51 -2.23
N SER A 63 -3.31 1.81 -2.51
CA SER A 63 -3.57 2.86 -1.52
C SER A 63 -4.75 3.72 -1.96
N PHE A 64 -5.92 3.48 -1.37
CA PHE A 64 -7.15 4.20 -1.67
C PHE A 64 -7.52 5.17 -0.54
N GLY A 65 -7.56 6.46 -0.87
CA GLY A 65 -7.92 7.54 0.05
C GLY A 65 -6.91 7.81 1.17
N GLY A 66 -5.79 7.08 1.19
CA GLY A 66 -4.69 7.16 2.16
C GLY A 66 -3.38 7.65 1.55
N THR A 67 -2.38 7.88 2.41
CA THR A 67 -1.06 8.35 1.99
C THR A 67 -0.10 7.17 1.88
N LEU A 68 0.66 7.14 0.79
CA LEU A 68 1.77 6.20 0.58
C LEU A 68 3.05 7.00 0.37
N THR A 69 4.02 6.80 1.26
CA THR A 69 5.36 7.36 1.14
C THR A 69 6.35 6.21 0.95
N ILE A 70 7.20 6.33 -0.06
CA ILE A 70 8.18 5.32 -0.47
C ILE A 70 9.54 6.01 -0.56
N ASP A 71 10.56 5.46 0.09
CA ASP A 71 11.94 5.96 -0.07
C ASP A 71 12.58 5.50 -1.38
N GLU A 72 13.71 6.12 -1.73
CA GLU A 72 14.43 5.81 -2.97
C GLU A 72 15.06 4.41 -2.99
N LEU A 73 15.17 3.75 -1.83
CA LEU A 73 15.77 2.43 -1.69
C LEU A 73 14.74 1.30 -1.76
N THR A 74 13.44 1.61 -1.65
CA THR A 74 12.39 0.60 -1.78
C THR A 74 12.26 0.18 -3.23
N THR A 75 12.34 -1.12 -3.47
CA THR A 75 12.40 -1.71 -4.81
C THR A 75 11.18 -2.57 -5.10
N PHE A 76 10.67 -2.50 -6.33
CA PHE A 76 9.55 -3.29 -6.83
C PHE A 76 10.01 -4.06 -8.09
N ILE A 77 10.06 -5.39 -8.03
CA ILE A 77 10.54 -6.26 -9.14
C ILE A 77 9.51 -7.31 -9.54
N ASN A 78 9.28 -7.51 -10.85
CA ASN A 78 8.28 -8.46 -11.35
C ASN A 78 6.85 -8.12 -10.89
N HIS A 79 6.42 -6.86 -11.02
CA HIS A 79 5.04 -6.44 -10.71
C HIS A 79 4.46 -5.70 -11.91
N ASP A 80 3.14 -5.73 -12.04
CA ASP A 80 2.46 -5.02 -13.13
C ASP A 80 2.26 -3.52 -12.82
N GLY A 81 2.71 -3.05 -11.64
CA GLY A 81 2.79 -1.63 -11.26
C GLY A 81 2.56 -1.33 -9.77
N ILE A 82 2.45 -0.04 -9.43
CA ILE A 82 1.96 0.47 -8.14
C ILE A 82 0.73 1.34 -8.44
N ALA A 83 -0.44 0.99 -7.90
CA ALA A 83 -1.65 1.77 -8.08
C ALA A 83 -1.79 2.75 -6.91
N VAL A 84 -1.33 3.99 -7.12
CA VAL A 84 -1.59 5.11 -6.20
C VAL A 84 -2.78 5.89 -6.74
N PHE A 85 -3.93 5.78 -6.06
CA PHE A 85 -5.09 6.61 -6.38
C PHE A 85 -5.11 7.81 -5.44
N PRO A 86 -5.02 9.06 -5.96
CA PRO A 86 -5.22 10.23 -5.13
C PRO A 86 -6.66 10.24 -4.58
N ALA A 87 -6.81 10.79 -3.37
CA ALA A 87 -8.09 10.98 -2.70
C ALA A 87 -9.02 11.94 -3.47
#